data_AF-A0A7Y3YRN8-F1
#
_entry.id   AF-A0A7Y3YRN8-F1
#
_cell.length_a   1.000
_cell.length_b   1.000
_cell.length_c   1.000
_cell.angle_alpha   90.00
_cell.angle_beta   90.00
_cell.angle_gamma   90.00
#
_symmetry.space_group_name_H-M   'P 1'
#
loop_
_entity.id
_entity.type
_entity.pdbx_description
1 polymer ?
#
loop_
_entity_poly.entity_id
_entity_poly.type
_entity_poly.pdbx_seq_one_letter_code
_entity_poly.pdbx_strand_id
1 'polypeptide(L)'
;MKKALILLTSLVSFGLLVGCQTTSETNASQEVVAENTQVISGTVSYRERIALPENALVTVTLEDISLADAPSTVIATQEFTTDGKQVPFAFELSYDDNKIQPNHRYNMRATIHVDGKLRFTTDTIKSVITDVENTQHADLRLVGVR
;
A
#
# COMPACT_ATOMS: atom_id res chain seq x y z
N MET A 1 -42.34 34.30 62.71
CA MET A 1 -41.89 33.01 63.28
C MET A 1 -41.04 32.30 62.23
N LYS A 2 -39.78 31.98 62.59
CA LYS A 2 -38.88 31.00 61.93
C LYS A 2 -38.38 31.37 60.52
N LYS A 3 -37.09 31.44 60.17
CA LYS A 3 -35.79 31.46 60.87
C LYS A 3 -34.83 32.16 59.89
N ALA A 4 -33.94 33.00 60.41
CA ALA A 4 -32.83 33.59 59.69
C ALA A 4 -31.75 32.54 59.39
N LEU A 5 -31.10 32.65 58.24
CA LEU A 5 -29.69 32.28 58.11
C LEU A 5 -29.04 33.12 57.00
N ILE A 6 -28.33 34.15 57.45
CA ILE A 6 -27.45 35.00 56.67
C ILE A 6 -26.12 34.24 56.55
N LEU A 7 -25.62 34.04 55.33
CA LEU A 7 -24.20 33.73 55.11
C LEU A 7 -23.61 34.83 54.23
N LEU A 8 -22.93 35.74 54.92
CA LEU A 8 -21.96 36.71 54.42
C LEU A 8 -20.68 35.94 54.06
N THR A 9 -20.32 35.89 52.79
CA THR A 9 -18.93 35.68 52.37
C THR A 9 -18.55 36.79 51.40
N SER A 10 -18.00 37.86 51.97
CA SER A 10 -17.17 38.82 51.27
C SER A 10 -15.77 38.22 51.13
N LEU A 11 -15.26 38.09 49.90
CA LEU A 11 -13.83 38.28 49.68
C LEU A 11 -13.58 38.87 48.29
N VAL A 12 -12.85 39.97 48.34
CA VAL A 12 -12.49 40.93 47.30
C VAL A 12 -11.23 40.46 46.54
N SER A 13 -11.02 41.02 45.34
CA SER A 13 -9.78 41.05 44.50
C SER A 13 -9.84 40.09 43.30
N PHE A 14 -9.43 40.41 42.07
CA PHE A 14 -8.59 41.45 41.45
C PHE A 14 -8.89 41.33 39.93
N GLY A 15 -9.04 42.37 39.10
CA GLY A 15 -7.96 43.22 38.61
C GLY A 15 -7.34 42.74 37.27
N LEU A 16 -7.99 43.11 36.15
CA LEU A 16 -7.47 43.49 34.82
C LEU A 16 -6.63 42.54 33.90
N LEU A 17 -7.08 42.54 32.63
CA LEU A 17 -6.34 42.50 31.35
C LEU A 17 -5.42 41.31 31.03
N VAL A 18 -5.88 40.41 30.14
CA VAL A 18 -5.05 39.91 29.00
C VAL A 18 -5.98 39.56 27.84
N GLY A 19 -5.78 40.20 26.68
CA GLY A 19 -6.46 39.85 25.43
C GLY A 19 -5.90 38.56 24.84
N CYS A 20 -6.78 37.67 24.38
CA CYS A 20 -6.40 36.55 23.53
C CYS A 20 -6.63 36.92 22.07
N GLN A 21 -5.61 37.52 21.46
CA GLN A 21 -5.35 37.35 20.04
C GLN A 21 -4.05 36.55 19.95
N THR A 22 -4.12 35.27 19.56
CA THR A 22 -3.06 34.72 18.73
C THR A 22 -3.61 33.62 17.85
N THR A 23 -3.30 33.83 16.59
CA THR A 23 -3.53 33.03 15.40
C THR A 23 -2.50 31.91 15.33
N SER A 24 -2.83 30.93 14.47
CA SER A 24 -1.91 30.02 13.79
C SER A 24 -1.26 28.97 14.69
N GLU A 25 -0.96 27.76 14.26
CA GLU A 25 -1.12 26.93 13.07
C GLU A 25 -0.44 25.64 13.55
N THR A 26 -0.88 24.45 13.14
CA THR A 26 0.06 23.39 12.70
C THR A 26 -0.74 22.25 12.13
N ASN A 27 -0.45 22.01 10.86
CA ASN A 27 -0.76 20.84 10.07
C ASN A 27 -0.90 19.55 10.87
N ALA A 28 -2.10 18.99 10.86
CA ALA A 28 -2.27 17.57 10.72
C ALA A 28 -3.30 17.37 9.62
N SER A 29 -2.86 17.48 8.37
CA SER A 29 -3.42 16.61 7.32
C SER A 29 -3.05 15.17 7.68
N GLN A 30 -3.70 14.63 8.71
CA GLN A 30 -3.90 13.19 8.83
C GLN A 30 -5.01 12.85 7.84
N GLU A 31 -4.60 12.70 6.58
CA GLU A 31 -5.37 11.91 5.64
C GLU A 31 -5.20 10.44 6.06
N VAL A 32 -5.90 10.06 7.13
CA VAL A 32 -6.16 8.65 7.44
C VAL A 32 -7.27 8.17 6.52
N VAL A 33 -6.95 8.01 5.23
CA VAL A 33 -7.74 7.13 4.36
C VAL A 33 -7.04 5.79 4.34
N ALA A 34 -7.02 5.12 5.50
CA ALA A 34 -6.57 3.74 5.63
C ALA A 34 -7.72 2.85 6.11
N GLU A 35 -8.93 3.09 5.61
CA GLU A 35 -10.10 2.30 6.03
C GLU A 35 -10.32 1.02 5.20
N ASN A 36 -9.50 0.72 4.18
CA ASN A 36 -9.54 -0.60 3.54
C ASN A 36 -8.29 -0.98 2.72
N THR A 37 -7.09 -0.88 3.30
CA THR A 37 -5.85 -1.30 2.63
C THR A 37 -5.46 -2.72 3.04
N GLN A 38 -5.19 -3.59 2.06
CA GLN A 38 -4.65 -4.94 2.26
C GLN A 38 -3.29 -5.09 1.56
N VAL A 39 -2.56 -6.17 1.86
CA VAL A 39 -1.19 -6.41 1.36
C VAL A 39 -1.06 -7.83 0.83
N ILE A 40 -0.48 -7.97 -0.37
CA ILE A 40 0.04 -9.24 -0.89
C ILE A 40 1.56 -9.22 -0.75
N SER A 41 2.11 -10.24 -0.12
CA SER A 41 3.56 -10.44 0.01
C SER A 41 4.05 -11.52 -0.96
N GLY A 42 5.35 -11.59 -1.19
CA GLY A 42 5.90 -12.67 -2.00
C GLY A 42 7.34 -12.47 -2.39
N THR A 43 7.78 -13.28 -3.34
CA THR A 43 9.12 -13.19 -3.92
C THR A 43 9.10 -13.18 -5.44
N VAL A 44 10.08 -12.53 -6.05
CA VAL A 44 10.36 -12.54 -7.49
C VAL A 44 11.66 -13.30 -7.73
N SER A 45 11.62 -14.33 -8.57
CA SER A 45 12.77 -15.19 -8.88
C SER A 45 12.84 -15.60 -10.36
N TYR A 46 14.01 -16.04 -10.82
CA TYR A 46 14.20 -16.68 -12.14
C TYR A 46 15.27 -17.78 -12.04
N ARG A 47 15.38 -18.66 -13.05
CA ARG A 47 16.27 -19.84 -12.99
C ARG A 47 17.64 -19.63 -13.64
N GLU A 48 17.70 -18.69 -14.57
CA GLU A 48 18.88 -18.37 -15.35
C GLU A 48 20.02 -17.92 -14.44
N ARG A 49 21.23 -18.44 -14.67
CA ARG A 49 22.42 -18.07 -13.88
C ARG A 49 23.06 -16.81 -14.44
N ILE A 50 22.30 -15.71 -14.42
CA ILE A 50 22.71 -14.40 -14.93
C ILE A 50 22.48 -13.37 -13.83
N ALA A 51 23.48 -12.53 -13.57
CA ALA A 51 23.37 -11.43 -12.63
C ALA A 51 22.60 -10.27 -13.26
N LEU A 52 21.69 -9.67 -12.49
CA LEU A 52 21.07 -8.41 -12.87
C LEU A 52 22.02 -7.24 -12.58
N PRO A 53 22.07 -6.23 -13.47
CA PRO A 53 22.76 -4.98 -13.15
C PRO A 53 22.00 -4.22 -12.06
N GLU A 54 22.68 -3.34 -11.35
CA GLU A 54 22.10 -2.61 -10.21
C GLU A 54 20.87 -1.76 -10.58
N ASN A 55 20.83 -1.24 -11.80
CA ASN A 55 19.76 -0.41 -12.33
C ASN A 55 18.57 -1.21 -12.91
N ALA A 56 18.54 -2.53 -12.76
CA ALA A 56 17.39 -3.32 -13.18
C ALA A 56 16.14 -2.91 -12.38
N LEU A 57 15.05 -2.62 -13.09
CA LEU A 57 13.77 -2.21 -12.52
C LEU A 57 12.86 -3.43 -12.43
N VAL A 58 12.46 -3.78 -11.21
CA VAL A 58 11.45 -4.81 -10.94
C VAL A 58 10.11 -4.11 -10.79
N THR A 59 9.11 -4.54 -11.56
CA THR A 59 7.74 -4.06 -11.47
C THR A 59 6.84 -5.24 -11.13
N VAL A 60 6.10 -5.15 -10.03
CA VAL A 60 5.12 -6.14 -9.56
C VAL A 60 3.73 -5.53 -9.66
N THR A 61 2.80 -6.23 -10.31
CA THR A 61 1.43 -5.76 -10.56
C THR A 61 0.40 -6.75 -10.04
N LEU A 62 -0.66 -6.21 -9.43
CA LEU A 62 -1.92 -6.90 -9.17
C LEU A 62 -2.89 -6.55 -10.29
N GLU A 63 -3.39 -7.56 -10.99
CA GLU A 63 -4.21 -7.41 -12.19
C GLU A 63 -5.54 -8.15 -12.03
N ASP A 64 -6.64 -7.50 -12.42
CA ASP A 64 -7.92 -8.16 -12.66
C ASP A 64 -7.91 -8.78 -14.07
N ILE A 65 -8.08 -10.10 -14.12
CA ILE A 65 -8.08 -10.94 -15.32
C ILE A 65 -9.43 -11.66 -15.51
N SER A 66 -10.51 -11.08 -15.00
CA SER A 66 -11.86 -11.67 -15.09
C SER A 66 -12.40 -11.70 -16.51
N LEU A 67 -12.01 -10.72 -17.33
CA LEU A 67 -12.39 -10.62 -18.73
C LEU A 67 -11.31 -11.25 -19.60
N ALA A 68 -11.64 -12.35 -20.28
CA ALA A 68 -10.69 -13.09 -21.12
C ALA A 68 -10.29 -12.34 -22.40
N ASP A 69 -11.21 -11.54 -22.95
CA ASP A 69 -11.05 -10.87 -24.26
C ASP A 69 -10.75 -9.36 -24.13
N ALA A 70 -10.36 -8.91 -22.94
CA ALA A 70 -10.01 -7.52 -22.67
C ALA A 70 -8.62 -7.42 -22.03
N PRO A 71 -7.92 -6.28 -22.19
CA PRO A 71 -6.72 -6.01 -21.41
C PRO A 71 -7.01 -6.12 -19.91
N SER A 72 -6.08 -6.70 -19.16
CA SER A 72 -6.17 -6.79 -17.71
C SER A 72 -6.21 -5.40 -17.08
N THR A 73 -7.04 -5.21 -16.06
CA THR A 73 -7.11 -3.95 -15.33
C THR A 73 -6.12 -3.98 -14.16
N VAL A 74 -5.19 -3.03 -14.12
CA VAL A 74 -4.20 -2.93 -13.03
C VAL A 74 -4.86 -2.33 -11.79
N ILE A 75 -4.79 -3.05 -10.67
CA ILE A 75 -5.34 -2.64 -9.37
C ILE A 75 -4.29 -1.90 -8.55
N ALA A 76 -3.07 -2.43 -8.52
CA ALA A 76 -1.94 -1.90 -7.79
C ALA A 76 -0.62 -2.25 -8.49
N THR A 77 0.38 -1.39 -8.33
CA THR A 77 1.73 -1.57 -8.87
C THR A 77 2.75 -1.19 -7.81
N GLN A 78 3.82 -1.97 -7.72
CA GLN A 78 5.02 -1.64 -6.96
C GLN A 78 6.23 -1.73 -7.88
N GLU A 79 7.10 -0.73 -7.82
CA GLU A 79 8.35 -0.70 -8.57
C GLU A 79 9.53 -0.47 -7.63
N PHE A 80 10.64 -1.17 -7.89
CA PHE A 80 11.89 -0.98 -7.17
C PHE A 80 13.09 -1.39 -8.02
N THR A 81 14.22 -0.74 -7.79
CA THR A 81 15.51 -1.12 -8.39
C THR A 81 16.14 -2.27 -7.62
N THR A 82 16.96 -3.08 -8.31
CA THR A 82 17.64 -4.20 -7.65
C THR A 82 18.77 -3.76 -6.71
N ASP A 83 19.37 -2.59 -6.94
CA ASP A 83 20.46 -2.03 -6.13
C ASP A 83 21.61 -3.04 -5.89
N GLY A 84 21.89 -3.85 -6.92
CA GLY A 84 22.94 -4.88 -6.91
C GLY A 84 22.54 -6.18 -6.19
N LYS A 85 21.37 -6.22 -5.52
CA LYS A 85 20.81 -7.46 -4.97
C LYS A 85 20.47 -8.43 -6.09
N GLN A 86 20.47 -9.71 -5.76
CA GLN A 86 20.12 -10.78 -6.69
C GLN A 86 18.90 -11.54 -6.16
N VAL A 87 18.25 -12.28 -7.04
CA VAL A 87 17.06 -13.06 -6.70
C VAL A 87 17.30 -14.04 -5.54
N PRO A 88 16.28 -14.31 -4.73
CA PRO A 88 14.91 -13.79 -4.81
C PRO A 88 14.75 -12.36 -4.27
N PHE A 89 13.91 -11.54 -4.91
CA PHE A 89 13.52 -10.23 -4.41
C PHE A 89 12.19 -10.32 -3.66
N ALA A 90 12.17 -9.98 -2.37
CA ALA A 90 10.93 -9.89 -1.61
C ALA A 90 10.15 -8.62 -2.00
N PHE A 91 8.81 -8.70 -2.01
CA PHE A 91 7.93 -7.57 -2.24
C PHE A 91 6.75 -7.58 -1.27
N GLU A 92 6.14 -6.41 -1.08
CA GLU A 92 4.91 -6.18 -0.33
C GLU A 92 4.08 -5.17 -1.11
N LEU A 93 3.05 -5.66 -1.79
CA LEU A 93 2.18 -4.86 -2.63
C LEU A 93 0.90 -4.51 -1.87
N SER A 94 0.78 -3.26 -1.47
CA SER A 94 -0.45 -2.71 -0.88
C SER A 94 -1.49 -2.41 -1.97
N TYR A 95 -2.75 -2.75 -1.71
CA TYR A 95 -3.88 -2.47 -2.59
C TYR A 95 -5.11 -2.02 -1.79
N ASP A 96 -6.00 -1.28 -2.47
CA ASP A 96 -7.31 -0.87 -1.96
C ASP A 96 -8.31 -2.01 -2.15
N ASP A 97 -8.75 -2.59 -1.04
CA ASP A 97 -9.65 -3.75 -1.04
C ASP A 97 -11.07 -3.39 -1.54
N ASN A 98 -11.44 -2.11 -1.56
CA ASN A 98 -12.70 -1.68 -2.19
C ASN A 98 -12.71 -1.91 -3.72
N LYS A 99 -11.55 -2.12 -4.35
CA LYS A 99 -11.43 -2.45 -5.78
C LYS A 99 -11.61 -3.94 -6.06
N ILE A 100 -11.72 -4.77 -5.02
CA ILE A 100 -11.87 -6.21 -5.14
C ILE A 100 -13.34 -6.59 -5.23
N GLN A 101 -13.68 -7.39 -6.24
CA GLN A 101 -15.00 -7.93 -6.48
C GLN A 101 -14.99 -9.44 -6.20
N PRO A 102 -15.90 -9.98 -5.37
CA PRO A 102 -15.86 -11.39 -4.96
C PRO A 102 -15.94 -12.42 -6.11
N ASN A 103 -16.56 -12.06 -7.23
CA ASN A 103 -16.75 -12.91 -8.40
C ASN A 103 -15.69 -12.67 -9.51
N HIS A 104 -14.66 -11.86 -9.23
CA HIS A 104 -13.58 -11.57 -10.16
C HIS A 104 -12.37 -12.47 -9.89
N ARG A 105 -11.42 -12.51 -10.83
CA ARG A 105 -10.17 -13.27 -10.75
C ARG A 105 -8.99 -12.32 -10.80
N TYR A 106 -8.11 -12.44 -9.82
CA TYR A 106 -6.92 -11.61 -9.70
C TYR A 106 -5.65 -12.40 -9.97
N ASN A 107 -4.66 -11.73 -10.58
CA ASN A 107 -3.37 -12.29 -10.93
C ASN A 107 -2.25 -11.39 -10.44
N MET A 108 -1.21 -12.01 -9.87
CA MET A 108 0.06 -11.35 -9.63
C MET A 108 0.98 -11.54 -10.84
N ARG A 109 1.50 -10.44 -11.37
CA ARG A 109 2.48 -10.42 -12.46
C ARG A 109 3.73 -9.69 -12.01
N ALA A 110 4.87 -10.09 -12.56
CA ALA A 110 6.11 -9.36 -12.40
C ALA A 110 6.88 -9.26 -13.70
N THR A 111 7.60 -8.16 -13.87
CA THR A 111 8.53 -7.92 -14.97
C THR A 111 9.84 -7.36 -14.45
N ILE A 112 10.92 -7.59 -15.19
CA ILE A 112 12.21 -6.96 -14.94
C ILE A 112 12.67 -6.29 -16.23
N HIS A 113 12.91 -4.99 -16.16
CA HIS A 113 13.47 -4.19 -17.23
C HIS A 113 14.93 -3.86 -16.93
N VAL A 114 15.77 -3.87 -17.96
CA VAL A 114 17.16 -3.42 -17.90
C VAL A 114 17.36 -2.44 -19.03
N ASP A 115 17.78 -1.21 -18.71
CA ASP A 115 17.95 -0.11 -19.67
C ASP A 115 16.70 0.11 -20.55
N GLY A 116 15.51 0.02 -19.92
CA GLY A 116 14.21 0.16 -20.58
C GLY A 116 13.76 -1.03 -21.44
N LYS A 117 14.55 -2.11 -21.51
CA LYS A 117 14.19 -3.33 -22.27
C LYS A 117 13.67 -4.41 -21.33
N LEU A 118 12.55 -5.03 -21.68
CA LEU A 118 12.03 -6.18 -20.96
C LEU A 118 13.03 -7.35 -21.05
N ARG A 119 13.45 -7.88 -19.90
CA ARG A 119 14.39 -9.01 -19.82
C ARG A 119 13.77 -10.25 -19.22
N PHE A 120 12.86 -10.07 -18.26
CA PHE A 120 12.17 -11.18 -17.59
C PHE A 120 10.70 -10.83 -17.36
N THR A 121 9.82 -11.83 -17.47
CA THR A 121 8.39 -11.70 -17.15
C THR A 121 7.83 -13.01 -16.61
N THR A 122 6.75 -12.95 -15.83
CA THR A 122 5.96 -14.13 -15.47
C THR A 122 5.15 -14.63 -16.67
N ASP A 123 5.21 -15.93 -16.94
CA ASP A 123 4.50 -16.59 -18.05
C ASP A 123 3.30 -17.43 -17.60
N THR A 124 3.05 -17.51 -16.29
CA THR A 124 1.98 -18.31 -15.69
C THR A 124 1.09 -17.43 -14.81
N ILE A 125 -0.19 -17.79 -14.72
CA ILE A 125 -1.15 -17.10 -13.84
C ILE A 125 -0.85 -17.50 -12.39
N LYS A 126 -0.60 -16.51 -11.54
CA LYS A 126 -0.53 -16.67 -10.09
C LYS A 126 -1.79 -16.05 -9.48
N SER A 127 -2.83 -16.86 -9.34
CA SER A 127 -4.10 -16.42 -8.76
C SER A 127 -3.99 -16.08 -7.28
N VAL A 128 -4.67 -15.02 -6.87
CA VAL A 128 -4.66 -14.45 -5.51
C VAL A 128 -6.03 -13.91 -5.12
N ILE A 129 -6.21 -13.61 -3.84
CA ILE A 129 -7.38 -12.96 -3.22
C ILE A 129 -8.67 -13.79 -3.28
N THR A 130 -9.20 -14.03 -4.49
CA THR A 130 -10.49 -14.70 -4.74
C THR A 130 -10.33 -16.13 -5.26
N ASP A 131 -9.10 -16.64 -5.28
CA ASP A 131 -8.83 -18.05 -5.52
C ASP A 131 -9.33 -18.92 -4.36
N VAL A 132 -9.44 -20.22 -4.60
CA VAL A 132 -9.99 -21.17 -3.61
C VAL A 132 -9.24 -21.16 -2.26
N GLU A 133 -7.95 -20.81 -2.27
CA GLU A 133 -7.11 -20.74 -1.08
C GLU A 133 -7.07 -19.35 -0.43
N ASN A 134 -7.72 -18.33 -1.03
CA ASN A 134 -7.63 -16.92 -0.64
C ASN A 134 -6.16 -16.48 -0.48
N THR A 135 -5.35 -16.73 -1.52
CA THR A 135 -3.90 -16.57 -1.47
C THR A 135 -3.51 -15.11 -1.28
N GLN A 136 -2.73 -14.82 -0.23
CA GLN A 136 -2.12 -13.51 0.07
C GLN A 136 -0.57 -13.52 0.04
N HIS A 137 0.02 -14.67 -0.31
CA HIS A 137 1.45 -14.83 -0.49
C HIS A 137 1.76 -15.45 -1.86
N ALA A 138 2.54 -14.73 -2.68
CA ALA A 138 2.75 -15.07 -4.08
C ALA A 138 4.23 -15.13 -4.47
N ASP A 139 4.78 -16.33 -4.53
CA ASP A 139 6.07 -16.56 -5.18
C ASP A 139 5.91 -16.54 -6.71
N LEU A 140 6.53 -15.53 -7.32
CA LEU A 140 6.54 -15.27 -8.74
C LEU A 140 7.83 -15.76 -9.35
N ARG A 141 7.69 -16.63 -10.35
CA ARG A 141 8.82 -17.13 -11.11
C ARG A 141 8.74 -16.62 -12.54
N LEU A 142 9.80 -15.93 -12.94
CA LEU A 142 9.92 -15.30 -14.23
C LEU A 142 10.75 -16.17 -15.18
N VAL A 143 10.55 -15.91 -16.46
CA VAL A 143 11.30 -16.48 -17.57
C VAL A 143 11.98 -15.37 -18.36
N GLY A 144 13.17 -15.66 -18.89
CA GLY A 144 13.88 -14.74 -19.76
C GLY A 144 13.18 -14.51 -21.10
N VAL A 145 13.11 -13.25 -21.51
CA VAL A 145 12.64 -12.83 -22.84
C VAL A 145 13.86 -12.63 -23.75
N ARG A 146 13.74 -13.06 -25.01
CA ARG A 146 14.80 -12.94 -26.04
C ARG A 146 14.71 -11.63 -26.80
#